data_AF-A0A349VZ43-F1
#
_entry.id   AF-A0A349VZ43-F1
#
_cell.length_a   1.000
_cell.length_b   1.000
_cell.length_c   1.000
_cell.angle_alpha   90.00
_cell.angle_beta   90.00
_cell.angle_gamma   90.00
#
_symmetry.space_group_name_H-M   'P 1'
#
loop_
_entity.id
_entity.type
_entity.pdbx_description
1 polymer ?
#
loop_
_entity_poly.entity_id
_entity_poly.type
_entity_poly.pdbx_seq_one_letter_code
_entity_poly.pdbx_strand_id
1 'polypeptide(L)'
;MKKTLIASFLLALCLNTHAQSKYEQNITALREEKAAELAKEQYGPLKPDQVAFLDYFPVDASYKVNAKIEVLFDEPVFRMPTYDGTSNEYKRYAIITFTLHGKEHTLNVYQSVALFQNPAYKKHLFLPFLDLTNGQESYSGGRYIDLSTD
;
A
#
# COMPACT_ATOMS: atom_id res chain seq x y z
N MET A 1 -2.81 -40.41 56.12
CA MET A 1 -2.41 -39.04 56.53
C MET A 1 -1.43 -38.50 55.49
N LYS A 2 -1.91 -37.58 54.65
CA LYS A 2 -1.39 -36.21 54.47
C LYS A 2 0.02 -36.08 53.86
N LYS A 3 0.01 -35.64 52.59
CA LYS A 3 0.71 -34.47 52.04
C LYS A 3 2.22 -34.58 51.76
N THR A 4 2.54 -34.68 50.47
CA THR A 4 3.55 -33.84 49.79
C THR A 4 3.24 -33.88 48.29
N LEU A 5 2.36 -32.99 47.84
CA LEU A 5 2.66 -31.67 47.26
C LEU A 5 2.93 -31.77 45.76
N ILE A 6 1.80 -31.71 45.05
CA ILE A 6 1.64 -31.39 43.64
C ILE A 6 2.43 -30.11 43.34
N ALA A 7 3.60 -30.23 42.74
CA ALA A 7 4.42 -29.11 42.29
C ALA A 7 5.01 -29.43 40.91
N SER A 8 4.15 -29.72 39.92
CA SER A 8 4.57 -29.84 38.51
C SER A 8 3.40 -29.80 37.52
N PHE A 9 2.34 -29.02 37.80
CA PHE A 9 1.21 -28.93 36.86
C PHE A 9 0.60 -27.53 36.78
N LEU A 10 1.44 -26.48 36.75
CA LEU A 10 0.96 -25.10 36.53
C LEU A 10 2.04 -24.17 35.97
N LEU A 11 2.87 -24.67 35.05
CA LEU A 11 3.75 -23.82 34.23
C LEU A 11 3.56 -24.07 32.72
N ALA A 12 2.43 -24.65 32.34
CA ALA A 12 2.10 -24.91 30.95
C ALA A 12 1.11 -23.86 30.44
N LEU A 13 1.47 -23.23 29.33
CA LEU A 13 0.64 -22.42 28.43
C LEU A 13 0.26 -21.00 28.88
N CYS A 14 1.24 -20.10 28.93
CA CYS A 14 1.06 -18.72 28.45
C CYS A 14 2.29 -18.30 27.62
N LEU A 15 2.76 -19.18 26.74
CA LEU A 15 3.52 -18.71 25.59
C LEU A 15 2.49 -18.17 24.61
N ASN A 16 2.19 -16.87 24.70
CA ASN A 16 1.56 -16.13 23.63
C ASN A 16 2.54 -16.15 22.45
N THR A 17 2.58 -17.26 21.71
CA THR A 17 3.26 -17.29 20.43
C THR A 17 2.46 -16.35 19.54
N HIS A 18 3.01 -15.16 19.27
CA HIS A 18 2.56 -14.30 18.20
C HIS A 18 2.65 -15.09 16.89
N ALA A 19 1.58 -15.78 16.53
CA ALA A 19 1.40 -16.37 15.23
C ALA A 19 1.03 -15.24 14.26
N GLN A 20 1.96 -14.31 14.05
CA GLN A 20 1.79 -13.28 13.03
C GLN A 20 1.70 -14.00 11.68
N SER A 21 0.65 -13.71 10.91
CA SER A 21 0.46 -14.40 9.63
C SER A 21 1.63 -14.09 8.68
N LYS A 22 1.96 -15.01 7.77
CA LYS A 22 2.99 -14.77 6.74
C LYS A 22 2.70 -13.50 5.93
N TYR A 23 1.43 -13.17 5.74
CA TYR A 23 1.01 -11.95 5.05
C TYR A 23 1.35 -10.70 5.87
N GLU A 24 1.04 -10.67 7.16
CA GLU A 24 1.41 -9.56 8.04
C GLU A 24 2.91 -9.33 8.10
N GLN A 25 3.71 -10.41 8.19
CA GLN A 25 5.17 -10.31 8.15
C GLN A 25 5.68 -9.67 6.85
N ASN A 26 5.12 -10.09 5.70
CA ASN A 26 5.47 -9.51 4.41
C ASN A 26 5.12 -8.01 4.33
N ILE A 27 3.96 -7.62 4.88
CA ILE A 27 3.54 -6.21 4.89
C ILE A 27 4.42 -5.39 5.83
N THR A 28 4.81 -5.93 7.00
CA THR A 28 5.77 -5.26 7.89
C THR A 28 7.12 -5.04 7.19
N ALA A 29 7.67 -6.07 6.54
CA ALA A 29 8.91 -5.94 5.80
C ALA A 29 8.82 -4.89 4.65
N LEU A 30 7.71 -4.87 3.92
CA LEU A 30 7.47 -3.87 2.87
C LEU A 30 7.40 -2.44 3.42
N ARG A 31 6.79 -2.25 4.61
CA ARG A 31 6.72 -0.94 5.27
C ARG A 31 8.11 -0.46 5.71
N GLU A 32 8.95 -1.36 6.21
CA GLU A 32 10.33 -1.08 6.59
C GLU A 32 11.19 -0.72 5.36
N GLU A 33 11.05 -1.47 4.26
CA GLU A 33 11.71 -1.15 3.00
C GLU A 33 11.27 0.22 2.48
N LYS A 34 9.96 0.49 2.47
CA LYS A 34 9.41 1.78 2.03
C LYS A 34 9.92 2.93 2.89
N ALA A 35 9.95 2.74 4.21
CA ALA A 35 10.51 3.68 5.17
C ALA A 35 11.98 4.00 4.85
N ALA A 36 12.79 2.98 4.60
CA ALA A 36 14.19 3.15 4.22
C ALA A 36 14.36 3.88 2.88
N GLU A 37 13.53 3.57 1.88
CA GLU A 37 13.51 4.29 0.60
C GLU A 37 13.19 5.76 0.75
N LEU A 38 12.18 6.09 1.56
CA LEU A 38 11.73 7.47 1.78
C LEU A 38 12.80 8.32 2.49
N ALA A 39 13.67 7.70 3.30
CA ALA A 39 14.76 8.37 4.02
C ALA A 39 16.09 8.46 3.24
N LYS A 40 16.18 7.93 2.02
CA LYS A 40 17.44 7.94 1.26
C LYS A 40 17.91 9.37 1.00
N GLU A 41 19.02 9.79 1.61
CA GLU A 41 19.48 11.19 1.63
C GLU A 41 19.60 11.85 0.24
N GLN A 42 19.90 11.08 -0.81
CA GLN A 42 20.12 11.63 -2.15
C GLN A 42 18.82 12.00 -2.88
N TYR A 43 17.72 11.27 -2.66
CA TYR A 43 16.49 11.40 -3.47
C TYR A 43 15.17 11.13 -2.70
N GLY A 44 15.24 10.79 -1.42
CA GLY A 44 14.10 10.49 -0.57
C GLY A 44 13.40 11.78 -0.12
N PRO A 45 12.06 11.80 -0.06
CA PRO A 45 11.31 13.00 0.33
C PRO A 45 11.34 13.26 1.85
N LEU A 46 11.83 12.32 2.67
CA LEU A 46 11.85 12.43 4.12
C LEU A 46 13.28 12.44 4.66
N LYS A 47 13.49 13.17 5.75
CA LYS A 47 14.70 13.01 6.58
C LYS A 47 14.60 11.72 7.40
N PRO A 48 15.74 11.11 7.80
CA PRO A 48 15.72 9.85 8.56
C PRO A 48 14.91 9.91 9.86
N ASP A 49 14.93 11.03 10.57
CA ASP A 49 14.15 11.24 11.80
C ASP A 49 12.64 11.36 11.57
N GLN A 50 12.22 11.66 10.33
CA GLN A 50 10.81 11.80 9.98
C GLN A 50 10.12 10.46 9.71
N VAL A 51 10.88 9.41 9.42
CA VAL A 51 10.35 8.06 9.15
C VAL A 51 9.61 7.48 10.36
N ALA A 52 10.02 7.84 11.58
CA ALA A 52 9.36 7.41 12.81
C ALA A 52 7.91 7.90 12.93
N PHE A 53 7.51 8.89 12.14
CA PHE A 53 6.14 9.44 12.11
C PHE A 53 5.30 8.87 10.95
N LEU A 54 5.83 7.90 10.19
CA LEU A 54 5.01 7.18 9.21
C LEU A 54 3.95 6.36 9.94
N ASP A 55 2.69 6.74 9.74
CA ASP A 55 1.55 6.05 10.30
C ASP A 55 0.93 5.10 9.26
N TYR A 56 0.53 3.92 9.71
CA TYR A 56 -0.04 2.88 8.86
C TYR A 56 -1.27 2.27 9.52
N PHE A 57 -2.32 2.09 8.73
CA PHE A 57 -3.44 1.26 9.15
C PHE A 57 -2.98 -0.14 9.57
N PRO A 58 -3.68 -0.80 10.51
CA PRO A 58 -3.45 -2.21 10.81
C PRO A 58 -3.52 -3.06 9.55
N VAL A 59 -2.74 -4.14 9.51
CA VAL A 59 -2.78 -5.06 8.35
C VAL A 59 -4.14 -5.75 8.33
N ASP A 60 -4.87 -5.57 7.24
CA ASP A 60 -6.17 -6.20 7.03
C ASP A 60 -6.20 -6.87 5.65
N ALA A 61 -6.20 -8.21 5.66
CA ALA A 61 -6.22 -9.01 4.45
C ALA A 61 -7.55 -8.92 3.68
N SER A 62 -8.63 -8.40 4.28
CA SER A 62 -9.91 -8.21 3.60
C SER A 62 -9.85 -7.13 2.50
N TYR A 63 -8.88 -6.21 2.59
CA TYR A 63 -8.59 -5.20 1.55
C TYR A 63 -7.63 -5.71 0.46
N LYS A 64 -7.12 -6.94 0.59
CA LYS A 64 -6.37 -7.60 -0.49
C LYS A 64 -7.35 -8.30 -1.42
N VAL A 65 -7.61 -7.68 -2.56
CA VAL A 65 -8.59 -8.16 -3.55
C VAL A 65 -7.91 -8.57 -4.85
N ASN A 66 -8.55 -9.49 -5.58
CA ASN A 66 -8.24 -9.72 -6.99
C ASN A 66 -9.11 -8.79 -7.84
N ALA A 67 -8.51 -8.19 -8.86
CA ALA A 67 -9.20 -7.32 -9.80
C ALA A 67 -9.15 -7.89 -11.21
N LYS A 68 -10.25 -7.73 -11.95
CA LYS A 68 -10.28 -7.88 -13.41
C LYS A 68 -9.65 -6.63 -14.02
N ILE A 69 -8.75 -6.82 -14.98
CA ILE A 69 -8.04 -5.73 -15.66
C ILE A 69 -8.56 -5.63 -17.10
N GLU A 70 -8.93 -4.43 -17.51
CA GLU A 70 -9.22 -4.05 -18.89
C GLU A 70 -8.16 -3.04 -19.33
N VAL A 71 -7.21 -3.48 -20.17
CA VAL A 71 -6.18 -2.59 -20.72
C VAL A 71 -6.79 -1.70 -21.80
N LEU A 72 -6.52 -0.41 -21.71
CA LEU A 72 -7.01 0.58 -22.65
C LEU A 72 -5.95 0.88 -23.72
N PHE A 73 -6.41 1.11 -24.94
CA PHE A 73 -5.57 1.44 -26.09
C PHE A 73 -5.95 2.82 -26.64
N ASP A 74 -4.99 3.50 -27.28
CA ASP A 74 -5.18 4.80 -27.93
C ASP A 74 -5.73 5.92 -27.02
N GLU A 75 -5.46 5.83 -25.72
CA GLU A 75 -5.87 6.81 -24.73
C GLU A 75 -5.13 8.16 -24.91
N PRO A 76 -5.87 9.29 -24.88
CA PRO A 76 -5.26 10.61 -25.02
C PRO A 76 -4.40 10.96 -23.80
N VAL A 77 -3.38 11.79 -24.02
CA VAL A 77 -2.62 12.40 -22.92
C VAL A 77 -3.48 13.49 -22.29
N PHE A 78 -3.50 13.52 -20.95
CA PHE A 78 -4.10 14.61 -20.19
C PHE A 78 -3.17 15.06 -19.06
N ARG A 79 -3.43 16.25 -18.54
CA ARG A 79 -2.70 16.82 -17.40
C ARG A 79 -3.44 16.52 -16.11
N MET A 80 -2.82 15.73 -15.24
CA MET A 80 -3.31 15.47 -13.89
C MET A 80 -2.77 16.57 -12.95
N PRO A 81 -3.63 17.32 -12.25
CA PRO A 81 -3.19 18.36 -11.32
C PRO A 81 -2.53 17.73 -10.10
N THR A 82 -1.54 18.42 -9.55
CA THR A 82 -0.86 18.08 -8.30
C THR A 82 -1.22 19.10 -7.22
N TYR A 83 -1.01 18.72 -5.96
CA TYR A 83 -1.37 19.57 -4.82
C TYR A 83 -0.58 20.90 -4.79
N ASP A 84 0.65 20.92 -5.29
CA ASP A 84 1.50 22.11 -5.36
C ASP A 84 1.07 23.12 -6.46
N GLY A 85 -0.06 22.88 -7.13
CA GLY A 85 -0.59 23.73 -8.19
C GLY A 85 0.06 23.49 -9.56
N THR A 86 0.95 22.50 -9.68
CA THR A 86 1.49 22.06 -10.96
C THR A 86 0.62 20.96 -11.58
N SER A 87 1.11 20.34 -12.66
CA SER A 87 0.43 19.22 -13.31
C SER A 87 1.42 18.33 -14.06
N ASN A 88 1.18 17.03 -14.04
CA ASN A 88 1.97 16.04 -14.75
C ASN A 88 1.14 15.39 -15.87
N GLU A 89 1.79 14.99 -16.96
CA GLU A 89 1.13 14.36 -18.10
C GLU A 89 1.01 12.85 -17.90
N TYR A 90 -0.21 12.34 -18.06
CA TYR A 90 -0.57 10.93 -17.90
C TYR A 90 -1.42 10.44 -19.06
N LYS A 91 -1.44 9.12 -19.23
CA LYS A 91 -2.46 8.38 -19.99
C LYS A 91 -3.20 7.44 -19.05
N ARG A 92 -4.49 7.21 -19.31
CA ARG A 92 -5.17 6.05 -18.73
C ARG A 92 -4.57 4.80 -19.35
N TYR A 93 -4.21 3.84 -18.52
CA TYR A 93 -3.58 2.59 -18.93
C TYR A 93 -4.57 1.42 -18.86
N ALA A 94 -5.33 1.35 -17.78
CA ALA A 94 -6.31 0.28 -17.58
C ALA A 94 -7.48 0.74 -16.72
N ILE A 95 -8.60 0.03 -16.84
CA ILE A 95 -9.69 0.04 -15.89
C ILE A 95 -9.60 -1.26 -15.09
N ILE A 96 -9.58 -1.17 -13.78
CA ILE A 96 -9.66 -2.35 -12.91
C ILE A 96 -11.02 -2.42 -12.24
N THR A 97 -11.59 -3.62 -12.16
CA THR A 97 -12.86 -3.89 -11.49
C THR A 97 -12.69 -4.99 -10.45
N PHE A 98 -13.13 -4.75 -9.23
CA PHE A 98 -12.98 -5.66 -8.10
C PHE A 98 -14.16 -5.59 -7.15
N THR A 99 -14.34 -6.63 -6.34
CA THR A 99 -15.35 -6.66 -5.30
C THR A 99 -14.70 -6.48 -3.94
N LEU A 100 -15.20 -5.52 -3.16
CA LEU A 100 -14.79 -5.27 -1.78
C LEU A 100 -16.04 -5.23 -0.90
N HIS A 101 -16.05 -6.04 0.17
CA HIS A 101 -17.21 -6.18 1.08
C HIS A 101 -18.56 -6.42 0.35
N GLY A 102 -18.54 -7.23 -0.72
CA GLY A 102 -19.73 -7.58 -1.50
C GLY A 102 -20.22 -6.51 -2.48
N LYS A 103 -19.51 -5.37 -2.59
CA LYS A 103 -19.81 -4.31 -3.54
C LYS A 103 -18.75 -4.26 -4.64
N GLU A 104 -19.19 -4.11 -5.88
CA GLU A 104 -18.31 -3.91 -7.02
C GLU A 104 -17.81 -2.47 -7.08
N HIS A 105 -16.52 -2.32 -7.38
CA HIS A 105 -15.82 -1.05 -7.51
C HIS A 105 -14.96 -1.04 -8.77
N THR A 106 -14.79 0.14 -9.35
CA THR A 106 -14.00 0.36 -10.55
C THR A 106 -13.05 1.52 -10.35
N LEU A 107 -11.78 1.35 -10.71
CA LEU A 107 -10.75 2.39 -10.63
C LEU A 107 -9.95 2.46 -11.93
N ASN A 108 -9.50 3.66 -12.28
CA ASN A 108 -8.59 3.87 -13.39
C ASN A 108 -7.14 3.73 -12.91
N VAL A 109 -6.32 3.08 -13.73
CA VAL A 109 -4.86 3.01 -13.57
C VAL A 109 -4.23 3.88 -14.64
N TYR A 110 -3.20 4.63 -14.28
CA TYR A 110 -2.56 5.62 -15.13
C TYR A 110 -1.09 5.28 -15.35
N GLN A 111 -0.53 5.77 -16.45
CA GLN A 111 0.90 5.69 -16.75
C GLN A 111 1.44 7.11 -17.03
N SER A 112 2.52 7.47 -16.35
CA SER A 112 3.16 8.78 -16.51
C SER A 112 3.88 8.87 -17.86
N VAL A 113 3.63 9.97 -18.59
CA VAL A 113 4.26 10.21 -19.90
C VAL A 113 5.78 10.33 -19.80
N ALA A 114 6.26 10.99 -18.75
CA ALA A 114 7.69 11.17 -18.52
C ALA A 114 8.38 9.86 -18.08
N LEU A 115 7.73 9.08 -17.22
CA LEU A 115 8.34 7.88 -16.66
C LEU A 115 8.34 6.70 -17.63
N PHE A 116 7.31 6.53 -18.48
CA PHE A 116 7.28 5.38 -19.39
C PHE A 116 8.42 5.39 -20.41
N GLN A 117 8.96 6.58 -20.72
CA GLN A 117 10.09 6.76 -21.63
C GLN A 117 11.43 6.36 -21.00
N ASN A 118 11.51 6.37 -19.66
CA ASN A 118 12.71 5.94 -18.95
C ASN A 118 12.70 4.41 -18.81
N PRO A 119 13.72 3.68 -19.31
CA PRO A 119 13.78 2.22 -19.20
C PRO A 119 13.63 1.68 -17.77
N ALA A 120 14.12 2.41 -16.77
CA ALA A 120 14.01 2.02 -15.36
C ALA A 120 12.57 2.10 -14.82
N TYR A 121 11.73 2.97 -15.36
CA TYR A 121 10.36 3.22 -14.89
C TYR A 121 9.29 2.88 -15.94
N LYS A 122 9.68 2.27 -17.07
CA LYS A 122 8.79 1.95 -18.19
C LYS A 122 7.53 1.19 -17.80
N LYS A 123 7.65 0.32 -16.79
CA LYS A 123 6.58 -0.55 -16.30
C LYS A 123 5.76 0.05 -15.17
N HIS A 124 6.18 1.19 -14.62
CA HIS A 124 5.51 1.81 -13.48
C HIS A 124 4.12 2.30 -13.88
N LEU A 125 3.16 1.99 -13.02
CA LEU A 125 1.77 2.39 -13.11
C LEU A 125 1.35 3.05 -11.79
N PHE A 126 0.45 4.02 -11.92
CA PHE A 126 -0.03 4.85 -10.82
C PHE A 126 -1.54 4.68 -10.67
N LEU A 127 -1.99 4.25 -9.49
CA LEU A 127 -3.41 4.10 -9.16
C LEU A 127 -3.76 5.06 -8.01
N PRO A 128 -4.16 6.30 -8.30
CA PRO A 128 -4.72 7.22 -7.32
C PRO A 128 -6.21 6.92 -7.08
N PHE A 129 -6.66 7.07 -5.84
CA PHE A 129 -8.07 6.90 -5.50
C PHE A 129 -8.46 7.73 -4.27
N LEU A 130 -9.77 7.94 -4.16
CA LEU A 130 -10.43 8.54 -3.01
C LEU A 130 -11.36 7.52 -2.36
N ASP A 131 -11.60 7.71 -1.08
CA ASP A 131 -12.53 6.94 -0.26
C ASP A 131 -12.96 7.74 0.97
N LEU A 132 -13.79 7.12 1.81
CA LEU A 132 -14.41 7.79 2.95
C LEU A 132 -13.44 8.14 4.07
N THR A 133 -12.22 7.60 4.09
CA THR A 133 -11.20 7.93 5.11
C THR A 133 -10.50 9.26 4.82
N ASN A 134 -10.53 9.76 3.58
CA ASN A 134 -9.77 10.96 3.20
C ASN A 134 -10.26 12.20 3.95
N GLY A 135 -9.33 12.93 4.56
CA GLY A 135 -9.60 14.14 5.34
C GLY A 135 -10.08 13.89 6.77
N GLN A 136 -10.28 12.63 7.17
CA GLN A 136 -10.62 12.23 8.54
C GLN A 136 -9.53 11.36 9.16
N GLU A 137 -9.20 10.25 8.50
CA GLU A 137 -8.22 9.25 8.97
C GLU A 137 -7.03 9.13 8.03
N SER A 138 -7.16 9.57 6.78
CA SER A 138 -6.07 9.60 5.80
C SER A 138 -5.95 10.97 5.13
N TYR A 139 -4.86 11.17 4.39
CA TYR A 139 -4.58 12.44 3.72
C TYR A 139 -5.74 12.88 2.81
N SER A 140 -6.08 14.18 2.84
CA SER A 140 -7.25 14.73 2.16
C SER A 140 -7.13 14.71 0.64
N GLY A 141 -5.91 14.74 0.09
CA GLY A 141 -5.66 14.67 -1.35
C GLY A 141 -5.84 13.29 -1.97
N GLY A 142 -6.14 12.28 -1.15
CA GLY A 142 -6.31 10.90 -1.60
C GLY A 142 -5.19 9.97 -1.20
N ARG A 143 -5.32 8.72 -1.66
CA ARG A 143 -4.34 7.66 -1.49
C ARG A 143 -3.92 7.14 -2.87
N TYR A 144 -2.80 6.44 -2.92
CA TYR A 144 -2.34 5.84 -4.16
C TYR A 144 -1.67 4.50 -3.94
N ILE A 145 -1.62 3.70 -5.01
CA ILE A 145 -0.87 2.46 -5.08
C ILE A 145 0.08 2.56 -6.29
N ASP A 146 1.35 2.30 -6.05
CA ASP A 146 2.34 2.06 -7.12
C ASP A 146 2.19 0.63 -7.61
N LEU A 147 2.03 0.46 -8.92
CA LEU A 147 1.86 -0.83 -9.58
C LEU A 147 2.93 -0.99 -10.66
N SER A 148 3.10 -2.22 -11.13
CA SER A 148 3.98 -2.54 -12.25
C SER A 148 3.33 -3.56 -13.19
N THR A 149 3.75 -3.58 -14.45
CA THR A 149 3.20 -4.46 -15.50
C THR A 149 3.83 -5.85 -15.55
N ASP A 150 4.77 -6.18 -14.66
CA ASP A 150 5.48 -7.47 -14.61
C ASP A 150 4.96 -8.43 -13.53
#